data_AF-A0A4Q1FCI7-F1
#
_entry.id   AF-A0A4Q1FCI7-F1
#
_cell.length_a   1.000
_cell.length_b   1.000
_cell.length_c   1.000
_cell.angle_alpha   90.00
_cell.angle_beta   90.00
_cell.angle_gamma   90.00
#
_symmetry.space_group_name_H-M   'P 1'
#
loop_
_entity.id
_entity.type
_entity.pdbx_description
1 polymer ?
#
loop_
_entity_poly.entity_id
_entity_poly.type
_entity_poly.pdbx_seq_one_letter_code
_entity_poly.pdbx_strand_id
1 'polypeptide(L)'
;MFLPKKLLDIERILPVIKDRRFVKSLEDINADFEENHIYEFYNDELIVFYVEDRENSIHYISKDDLEEINFPIENLNEKAVENLSNNFEKKRHGENGYFML
;
A
#
# COMPACT_ATOMS: atom_id res chain seq x y z
N MET A 1 -10.03 -21.74 -17.64
CA MET A 1 -10.74 -21.71 -16.34
C MET A 1 -10.40 -20.37 -15.71
N PHE A 2 -11.35 -19.45 -15.62
CA PHE A 2 -11.14 -18.16 -14.94
C PHE A 2 -11.28 -18.42 -13.45
N LEU A 3 -10.19 -18.25 -12.68
CA LEU A 3 -10.30 -18.21 -11.23
C LEU A 3 -11.02 -16.90 -10.87
N PRO A 4 -12.02 -16.93 -9.98
CA PRO A 4 -12.67 -15.70 -9.53
C PRO A 4 -11.62 -14.79 -8.87
N LYS A 5 -11.68 -13.50 -9.19
CA LYS A 5 -10.85 -12.48 -8.53
C LYS A 5 -11.10 -12.57 -7.02
N LYS A 6 -10.04 -12.71 -6.23
CA LYS A 6 -10.13 -12.69 -4.77
C LYS A 6 -10.46 -11.26 -4.35
N LEU A 7 -11.54 -11.09 -3.60
CA LEU A 7 -11.90 -9.80 -3.00
C LEU A 7 -10.82 -9.35 -2.00
N LEU A 8 -10.68 -8.03 -1.88
CA LEU A 8 -9.75 -7.39 -0.98
C LEU A 8 -10.05 -7.74 0.49
N ASP A 9 -9.02 -8.11 1.24
CA ASP A 9 -9.10 -8.32 2.70
C ASP A 9 -8.64 -7.05 3.44
N ILE A 10 -9.60 -6.36 4.07
CA ILE A 10 -9.39 -5.05 4.70
C ILE A 10 -8.36 -5.13 5.84
N GLU A 11 -8.27 -6.25 6.55
CA GLU A 11 -7.34 -6.42 7.68
C GLU A 11 -5.89 -6.64 7.25
N ARG A 12 -5.69 -6.88 5.95
CA ARG A 12 -4.37 -7.12 5.34
C ARG A 12 -3.89 -5.94 4.49
N ILE A 13 -4.62 -4.83 4.54
CA ILE A 13 -4.21 -3.57 3.89
C ILE A 13 -3.03 -2.98 4.66
N LEU A 14 -1.93 -2.70 3.96
CA LEU A 14 -0.72 -2.09 4.52
C LEU A 14 -0.22 -0.94 3.63
N PRO A 15 0.42 0.09 4.23
CA PRO A 15 1.07 1.14 3.47
C PRO A 15 2.46 0.68 3.00
N VAL A 16 2.83 1.06 1.78
CA VAL A 16 4.16 0.81 1.20
C VAL A 16 4.73 2.12 0.69
N ILE A 17 5.92 2.48 1.18
CA ILE A 17 6.61 3.70 0.77
C ILE A 17 7.52 3.39 -0.42
N LYS A 18 7.41 4.19 -1.48
CA LYS A 18 8.27 4.16 -2.67
C LYS A 18 8.82 5.55 -2.96
N ASP A 19 9.92 5.61 -3.69
CA ASP A 19 10.42 6.87 -4.21
C ASP A 19 9.69 7.26 -5.51
N ARG A 20 9.67 8.56 -5.84
CA ARG A 20 8.97 9.09 -7.03
C ARG A 20 9.39 8.48 -8.37
N ARG A 21 10.59 7.89 -8.48
CA ARG A 21 11.03 7.23 -9.74
C ARG A 21 10.22 5.97 -10.01
N PHE A 22 9.62 5.39 -8.97
CA PHE A 22 8.73 4.24 -9.11
C PHE A 22 7.48 4.59 -9.92
N VAL A 23 6.83 5.72 -9.64
CA VAL A 23 5.66 6.20 -10.43
C VAL A 23 6.05 6.37 -11.89
N LYS A 24 7.15 7.07 -12.15
CA LYS A 24 7.67 7.26 -13.51
C LYS A 24 7.87 5.92 -14.25
N SER A 25 8.43 4.92 -13.56
CA SER A 25 8.63 3.60 -14.17
C SER A 25 7.32 2.87 -14.50
N LEU A 26 6.23 3.19 -13.80
CA LEU A 26 4.91 2.59 -14.04
C LEU A 26 4.15 3.33 -15.14
N GLU A 27 4.25 4.66 -15.19
CA GLU A 27 3.73 5.49 -16.29
C GLU A 27 4.36 5.09 -17.65
N ASP A 28 5.67 4.80 -17.66
CA ASP A 28 6.38 4.37 -18.86
C ASP A 28 5.87 3.00 -19.40
N ILE A 29 5.26 2.18 -18.54
CA ILE A 29 4.73 0.84 -18.86
C ILE A 29 3.23 0.87 -19.13
N ASN A 30 2.49 1.75 -18.45
CA ASN A 30 1.04 1.86 -18.51
C ASN A 30 0.61 3.33 -18.54
N ALA A 31 0.07 3.77 -19.68
CA ALA A 31 -0.39 5.15 -19.87
C ALA A 31 -1.57 5.52 -18.95
N ASP A 32 -2.37 4.55 -18.52
CA ASP A 32 -3.56 4.76 -17.68
C ASP A 32 -3.25 4.50 -16.19
N PHE A 33 -1.98 4.67 -15.80
CA PHE A 33 -1.51 4.41 -14.44
C PHE A 33 -2.23 5.27 -13.40
N GLU A 34 -2.30 6.59 -13.61
CA GLU A 34 -2.94 7.52 -12.67
C GLU A 34 -4.45 7.27 -12.50
N GLU A 35 -5.12 6.75 -13.53
CA GLU A 35 -6.57 6.53 -13.48
C GLU A 35 -6.93 5.38 -12.53
N ASN A 36 -6.11 4.33 -12.50
CA ASN A 36 -6.45 3.07 -11.83
C ASN A 36 -5.77 2.88 -10.46
N HIS A 37 -4.67 3.58 -10.19
CA HIS A 37 -3.89 3.38 -8.97
C HIS A 37 -4.24 4.40 -7.89
N ILE A 38 -4.01 4.00 -6.63
CA ILE A 38 -4.20 4.85 -5.46
C ILE A 38 -2.83 5.08 -4.81
N TYR A 39 -2.44 6.34 -4.71
CA TYR A 39 -1.25 6.76 -3.99
C TYR A 39 -1.37 8.20 -3.47
N GLU A 40 -0.54 8.53 -2.50
CA GLU A 40 -0.45 9.87 -1.91
C GLU A 40 1.01 10.30 -1.74
N PHE A 41 1.29 11.59 -1.87
CA PHE A 41 2.63 12.12 -1.60
C PHE A 41 2.85 12.22 -0.09
N TYR A 42 3.89 11.56 0.41
CA TYR A 42 4.36 11.74 1.78
C TYR A 42 5.22 13.00 1.92
N ASN A 43 6.09 13.23 0.92
CA ASN A 43 6.87 14.45 0.72
C ASN A 43 7.31 14.54 -0.75
N ASP A 44 8.18 15.50 -1.08
CA ASP A 44 8.65 15.75 -2.45
C ASP A 44 9.38 14.55 -3.12
N GLU A 45 9.86 13.59 -2.33
CA GLU A 45 10.64 12.45 -2.81
C GLU A 45 9.93 11.10 -2.62
N LEU A 46 9.01 11.01 -1.65
CA LEU A 46 8.38 9.77 -1.19
C LEU A 46 6.88 9.76 -1.42
N ILE A 47 6.39 8.60 -1.85
CA ILE A 47 5.00 8.33 -2.18
C ILE A 47 4.55 7.11 -1.38
N VAL A 48 3.34 7.15 -0.85
CA VAL A 48 2.69 6.03 -0.18
C VAL A 48 1.73 5.36 -1.16
N PHE A 49 1.93 4.07 -1.35
CA PHE A 49 1.00 3.15 -2.00
C PHE A 49 0.30 2.29 -0.94
N TYR A 50 -0.83 1.70 -1.33
CA TYR A 50 -1.57 0.77 -0.49
C TYR A 50 -1.59 -0.61 -1.13
N VAL A 51 -1.38 -1.63 -0.31
CA VAL A 51 -1.30 -3.02 -0.78
C VAL A 51 -2.09 -3.95 0.13
N GLU A 52 -2.63 -5.03 -0.43
CA GLU A 52 -3.02 -6.23 0.32
C GLU A 52 -1.80 -7.15 0.37
N ASP A 53 -1.30 -7.41 1.57
CA ASP A 53 -0.31 -8.48 1.77
C ASP A 53 -1.02 -9.82 1.67
N ARG A 54 -0.90 -10.55 0.55
CA ARG A 54 -1.46 -11.90 0.37
C ARG A 54 -0.40 -12.95 0.69
N GLU A 55 -0.84 -14.17 0.99
CA GLU A 55 0.04 -15.27 1.42
C GLU A 55 1.32 -15.44 0.58
N ASN A 56 1.23 -15.30 -0.75
CA ASN A 56 2.35 -15.51 -1.67
C ASN A 56 2.62 -14.31 -2.60
N SER A 57 1.99 -13.15 -2.35
CA SER A 57 2.07 -12.01 -3.27
C SER A 57 1.68 -10.70 -2.60
N ILE A 58 2.23 -9.60 -3.07
CA ILE A 58 1.74 -8.26 -2.74
C ILE A 58 0.80 -7.83 -3.86
N HIS A 59 -0.45 -7.48 -3.51
CA HIS A 59 -1.43 -6.95 -4.45
C HIS A 59 -1.58 -5.44 -4.23
N TYR A 60 -1.22 -4.62 -5.22
CA TYR A 60 -1.42 -3.17 -5.13
C TYR A 60 -2.90 -2.85 -5.31
N ILE A 61 -3.45 -2.07 -4.39
CA ILE A 61 -4.87 -1.76 -4.33
C ILE A 61 -5.20 -0.71 -5.40
N SER A 62 -6.16 -1.04 -6.26
CA SER A 62 -6.73 -0.12 -7.25
C SER A 62 -8.02 0.53 -6.73
N LYS A 63 -8.56 1.50 -7.49
CA LYS A 63 -9.89 2.07 -7.22
C LYS A 63 -10.98 1.00 -7.32
N ASP A 64 -10.94 0.17 -8.34
CA ASP A 64 -11.88 -0.94 -8.55
C ASP A 64 -11.91 -1.90 -7.34
N ASP A 65 -10.75 -2.18 -6.73
CA ASP A 65 -10.69 -3.05 -5.55
C ASP A 65 -11.48 -2.47 -4.37
N LEU A 66 -11.42 -1.14 -4.17
CA LEU A 66 -12.18 -0.47 -3.11
C LEU A 66 -13.67 -0.41 -3.43
N GLU A 67 -14.03 -0.15 -4.69
CA GLU A 67 -15.42 -0.12 -5.14
C GLU A 67 -16.09 -1.49 -4.97
N GLU A 68 -15.39 -2.58 -5.30
CA GLU A 68 -15.88 -3.96 -5.16
C GLU A 68 -16.27 -4.32 -3.71
N ILE A 69 -15.60 -3.72 -2.71
CA ILE A 69 -15.91 -3.93 -1.29
C ILE A 69 -16.64 -2.75 -0.64
N ASN A 70 -17.02 -1.74 -1.43
CA ASN A 70 -17.64 -0.49 -0.96
C ASN A 70 -16.86 0.17 0.19
N PHE A 71 -15.53 0.23 0.06
CA PHE A 71 -14.65 0.82 1.06
C PHE A 71 -14.27 2.26 0.68
N PRO A 72 -14.49 3.26 1.56
CA PRO A 72 -14.18 4.66 1.24
C PRO A 72 -12.66 4.90 1.14
N ILE A 73 -12.23 5.55 0.06
CA ILE A 73 -10.81 5.86 -0.19
C ILE A 73 -10.21 6.76 0.90
N GLU A 74 -11.01 7.67 1.44
CA GLU A 74 -10.66 8.57 2.54
C GLU A 74 -10.27 7.84 3.84
N ASN A 75 -10.74 6.61 4.03
CA ASN A 75 -10.43 5.79 5.22
C ASN A 75 -9.22 4.88 4.99
N LEU A 76 -8.67 4.83 3.78
CA LEU A 76 -7.63 3.87 3.40
C LEU A 76 -6.33 4.10 4.16
N ASN A 77 -5.91 5.36 4.30
CA ASN A 77 -4.71 5.72 5.05
C ASN A 77 -4.82 5.27 6.51
N GLU A 78 -5.90 5.66 7.17
CA GLU A 78 -6.14 5.36 8.59
C GLU A 78 -6.15 3.84 8.82
N LYS A 79 -6.88 3.10 7.99
CA LYS A 79 -6.96 1.64 8.11
C LYS A 79 -5.62 0.96 7.86
N ALA A 80 -4.87 1.39 6.85
CA ALA A 80 -3.55 0.85 6.56
C ALA A 80 -2.57 1.06 7.74
N VAL A 81 -2.58 2.25 8.34
CA VAL A 81 -1.74 2.59 9.50
C VAL A 81 -2.17 1.82 10.76
N GLU A 82 -3.48 1.65 10.96
CA GLU A 82 -4.05 0.83 12.03
C GLU A 82 -3.57 -0.62 11.89
N ASN A 83 -3.75 -1.23 10.72
CA ASN A 83 -3.32 -2.60 10.43
C ASN A 83 -1.80 -2.77 10.62
N LEU A 84 -0.99 -1.83 10.14
CA LEU A 84 0.45 -1.84 10.35
C LEU A 84 0.80 -1.78 11.85
N SER A 85 0.05 -1.00 12.63
CA SER A 85 0.31 -0.88 14.07
C SER A 85 -0.12 -2.13 14.84
N ASN A 86 -1.17 -2.81 14.41
CA ASN A 86 -1.68 -4.02 15.04
C ASN A 86 -0.87 -5.28 14.67
N ASN A 87 -0.33 -5.35 13.46
CA ASN A 87 0.39 -6.53 12.96
C ASN A 87 1.88 -6.57 13.35
N PHE A 88 2.43 -5.48 13.90
CA PHE A 88 3.86 -5.41 14.24
C PHE A 88 4.05 -5.09 15.72
N GLU A 89 4.69 -6.01 16.45
CA GLU A 89 5.19 -5.71 17.79
C GLU A 89 6.38 -4.74 17.65
N LYS A 90 6.11 -3.44 17.83
CA LYS A 90 7.13 -2.38 17.75
C LYS A 90 8.06 -2.46 18.95
N LYS A 91 9.10 -3.30 18.87
CA LYS A 91 10.17 -3.35 19.87
C LYS A 91 11.23 -2.30 19.54
N ARG A 92 11.32 -1.27 20.40
CA ARG A 92 12.42 -0.29 20.33
C ARG A 92 13.68 -0.93 20.90
N HIS A 93 14.58 -1.35 20.03
CA HIS A 93 15.91 -1.80 20.44
C HIS A 93 16.88 -0.62 20.44
N GLY A 94 17.38 -0.25 21.62
CA GLY A 94 18.51 0.67 21.78
C GLY A 94 18.30 1.72 22.87
N GLU A 95 19.10 1.64 23.94
CA GLU A 95 19.22 2.74 24.91
C GLU A 95 19.89 3.98 24.31
N ASN A 96 20.62 3.86 23.19
CA ASN A 96 21.47 4.93 22.65
C ASN A 96 21.38 5.16 21.12
N GLY A 97 20.31 4.74 20.45
CA GLY A 97 19.99 5.22 19.08
C GLY A 97 20.98 4.89 17.95
N TYR A 98 21.96 4.01 18.15
CA TYR A 98 22.83 3.54 17.06
C TYR A 98 22.17 2.36 16.32
N PHE A 99 21.67 2.64 15.12
CA PHE A 99 21.41 1.62 14.10
C PHE A 99 22.49 1.81 13.02
N MET A 100 23.46 0.90 12.94
CA MET A 100 24.44 0.91 11.84
C MET A 100 23.78 0.35 10.57
N LEU A 101 23.99 1.06 9.46
CA LEU A 101 23.77 0.61 8.09
C LEU A 101 24.81 -0.43 7.68
#